data_AF-A0A848FUM3-F1
#
_entry.id   AF-A0A848FUM3-F1
#
_cell.length_a   1.000
_cell.length_b   1.000
_cell.length_c   1.000
_cell.angle_alpha   90.00
_cell.angle_beta   90.00
_cell.angle_gamma   90.00
#
_symmetry.space_group_name_H-M   'P 1'
#
loop_
_entity.id
_entity.type
_entity.pdbx_description
1 polymer ?
#
loop_
_entity_poly.entity_id
_entity_poly.type
_entity_poly.pdbx_seq_one_letter_code
_entity_poly.pdbx_strand_id
1 'polypeptide(L)'
;MKCVQHAVGLTVLAMLFVVSCRKNDATAVPDPTGADANIFSRVEHMYHIKDSLSGRTWDFVYNKYQDPEAIITNVVTDGNPNQYFLYDWQKRMVQYIRMFEFENGFETFREFVYDPIKRNRIIRDTGYSFGRIVNGRPVEYTQKLLRRYWYDSLDRVIQERWNLLEPQYPDSMTFTYQYDQRGNLIRNGVEYDDKVNIHRASRVFMFLDRDYSVNNPFRSRAYTQKGMPKHMETGLHNERYFLDLDLDDANITYPSDGPPVPLP
;
A
#
# COMPACT_ATOMS: atom_id res chain seq x y z
N MET A 1 25.27 49.45 -73.11
CA MET A 1 24.99 49.11 -71.69
C MET A 1 24.73 47.61 -71.61
N LYS A 2 25.61 46.85 -70.95
CA LYS A 2 25.46 45.40 -70.73
C LYS A 2 24.85 45.20 -69.34
N CYS A 3 23.67 44.58 -69.27
CA CYS A 3 23.01 44.21 -68.02
C CYS A 3 23.35 42.74 -67.73
N VAL A 4 24.07 42.52 -66.62
CA VAL A 4 24.53 41.20 -66.17
C VAL A 4 23.42 40.54 -65.35
N GLN A 5 23.05 39.31 -65.71
CA GLN A 5 22.19 38.45 -64.90
C GLN A 5 23.04 37.75 -63.84
N HIS A 6 22.59 37.80 -62.58
CA HIS A 6 23.10 36.93 -61.51
C HIS A 6 21.93 36.07 -61.00
N ALA A 7 22.05 34.77 -61.24
CA ALA A 7 21.20 33.74 -60.66
C ALA A 7 21.65 33.52 -59.20
N VAL A 8 20.76 33.80 -58.26
CA VAL A 8 20.95 33.48 -56.84
C VAL A 8 20.33 32.12 -56.60
N GLY A 9 21.19 31.10 -56.44
CA GLY A 9 20.81 29.78 -55.97
C GLY A 9 20.50 29.82 -54.48
N LEU A 10 19.25 29.53 -54.12
CA LEU A 10 18.80 29.43 -52.73
C LEU A 10 18.95 27.96 -52.27
N THR A 11 20.05 27.64 -51.61
CA THR A 11 20.25 26.33 -50.98
C THR A 11 19.55 26.33 -49.62
N VAL A 12 18.38 25.70 -49.55
CA VAL A 12 17.64 25.49 -48.28
C VAL A 12 18.31 24.33 -47.54
N LEU A 13 19.16 24.67 -46.58
CA LEU A 13 19.78 23.72 -45.65
C LEU A 13 18.73 23.33 -44.60
N ALA A 14 18.01 22.23 -44.84
CA ALA A 14 17.09 21.64 -43.89
C ALA A 14 17.88 21.05 -42.70
N MET A 15 18.06 21.83 -41.64
CA MET A 15 18.51 21.32 -40.34
C MET A 15 17.39 20.46 -39.74
N LEU A 16 17.47 19.16 -39.99
CA LEU A 16 16.77 18.14 -39.22
C LEU A 16 17.28 18.21 -37.78
N PHE A 17 16.58 18.98 -36.94
CA PHE A 17 16.65 18.80 -35.50
C PHE A 17 16.08 17.42 -35.19
N VAL A 18 16.93 16.40 -35.22
CA VAL A 18 16.74 15.18 -34.44
C VAL A 18 16.76 15.62 -32.99
N VAL A 19 15.61 16.11 -32.52
CA VAL A 19 15.27 16.11 -31.11
C VAL A 19 15.17 14.64 -30.75
N SER A 20 16.33 14.05 -30.44
CA SER A 20 16.40 12.83 -29.67
C SER A 20 15.66 13.16 -28.38
N CYS A 21 14.39 12.75 -28.32
CA CYS A 21 13.69 12.54 -27.07
C CYS A 21 14.48 11.45 -26.34
N ARG A 22 15.62 11.83 -25.74
CA ARG A 22 16.07 11.17 -24.53
C ARG A 22 14.93 11.40 -23.57
N LYS A 23 14.09 10.37 -23.46
CA LYS A 23 13.28 10.15 -22.27
C LYS A 23 14.30 10.27 -21.15
N ASN A 24 14.36 11.44 -20.53
CA ASN A 24 15.03 11.58 -19.26
C ASN A 24 14.25 10.58 -18.42
N ASP A 25 14.82 9.39 -18.27
CA ASP A 25 14.44 8.47 -17.23
C ASP A 25 14.57 9.32 -15.99
N ALA A 26 13.41 9.85 -15.57
CA ALA A 26 13.29 10.75 -14.46
C ALA A 26 14.05 10.04 -13.36
N THR A 27 15.22 10.59 -13.01
CA THR A 27 16.11 10.06 -12.00
C THR A 27 15.21 9.68 -10.86
N ALA A 28 15.03 8.37 -10.65
CA ALA A 28 14.08 7.86 -9.68
C ALA A 28 14.45 8.57 -8.38
N VAL A 29 13.60 9.49 -7.95
CA VAL A 29 13.85 10.25 -6.72
C VAL A 29 14.04 9.17 -5.66
N PRO A 30 15.22 9.07 -5.03
CA PRO A 30 15.48 8.06 -4.03
C PRO A 30 14.36 8.13 -3.01
N ASP A 31 13.65 7.02 -2.87
CA ASP A 31 12.45 6.98 -2.06
C ASP A 31 12.82 7.29 -0.60
N PRO A 32 12.33 8.40 -0.05
CA PRO A 32 12.71 8.81 1.30
C PRO A 32 12.12 7.89 2.39
N THR A 33 11.21 6.96 2.04
CA THR A 33 10.77 5.90 2.96
C THR A 33 11.78 4.75 3.09
N GLY A 34 12.87 4.78 2.30
CA GLY A 34 13.90 3.75 2.30
C GLY A 34 13.37 2.38 1.88
N ALA A 35 12.21 2.34 1.22
CA ALA A 35 11.61 1.12 0.72
C ALA A 35 12.38 0.76 -0.55
N ASP A 36 13.58 0.24 -0.29
CA ASP A 36 14.55 -0.12 -1.30
C ASP A 36 13.92 -1.21 -2.16
N ALA A 37 13.85 -1.00 -3.47
CA ALA A 37 13.20 -1.93 -4.41
C ALA A 37 13.73 -3.37 -4.26
N ASN A 38 14.93 -3.52 -3.68
CA ASN A 38 15.62 -4.78 -3.42
C ASN A 38 15.26 -5.47 -2.08
N ILE A 39 14.68 -4.73 -1.12
CA ILE A 39 14.30 -5.23 0.22
C ILE A 39 12.89 -5.83 0.23
N PHE A 40 12.03 -5.48 -0.72
CA PHE A 40 10.66 -6.01 -0.79
C PHE A 40 10.65 -7.52 -1.10
N SER A 41 10.70 -8.35 -0.06
CA SER A 41 10.13 -9.69 -0.16
C SER A 41 8.62 -9.51 -0.06
N ARG A 42 7.91 -9.72 -1.18
CA ARG A 42 6.45 -9.77 -1.16
C ARG A 42 5.99 -10.92 -0.26
N VAL A 43 4.95 -10.71 0.54
CA VAL A 43 4.29 -11.80 1.27
C VAL A 43 3.54 -12.65 0.25
N GLU A 44 3.67 -13.97 0.26
CA GLU A 44 2.90 -14.83 -0.67
C GLU A 44 1.69 -15.46 0.00
N HIS A 45 1.87 -15.96 1.22
CA HIS A 45 0.83 -16.65 1.95
C HIS A 45 0.94 -16.38 3.45
N MET A 46 -0.20 -16.31 4.12
CA MET A 46 -0.30 -16.34 5.57
C MET A 46 -1.23 -17.45 6.00
N TYR A 47 -0.86 -18.17 7.06
CA TYR A 47 -1.63 -19.26 7.65
C TYR A 47 -1.77 -19.06 9.15
N HIS A 48 -3.00 -18.97 9.64
CA HIS A 48 -3.31 -18.81 11.07
C HIS A 48 -3.32 -20.17 11.77
N ILE A 49 -2.46 -20.37 12.78
CA ILE A 49 -2.21 -21.69 13.39
C ILE A 49 -3.18 -21.98 14.53
N LYS A 50 -3.44 -21.00 15.39
CA LYS A 50 -4.09 -21.20 16.69
C LYS A 50 -5.55 -21.59 16.60
N ASP A 51 -6.23 -21.19 15.54
CA ASP A 51 -7.62 -21.55 15.31
C ASP A 51 -7.69 -22.78 14.40
N SER A 52 -7.45 -23.95 14.99
CA SER A 52 -7.53 -25.27 14.34
C SER A 52 -8.90 -25.57 13.73
N LEU A 53 -9.94 -24.77 14.06
CA LEU A 53 -11.26 -24.85 13.45
C LEU A 53 -11.40 -23.94 12.22
N SER A 54 -10.61 -22.86 12.11
CA SER A 54 -10.71 -21.93 10.99
C SER A 54 -9.85 -22.32 9.78
N GLY A 55 -8.69 -22.97 10.00
CA GLY A 55 -7.73 -23.28 8.93
C GLY A 55 -7.46 -22.09 8.03
N ARG A 56 -7.50 -20.87 8.59
CA ARG A 56 -7.62 -19.64 7.82
C ARG A 56 -6.32 -19.34 7.09
N THR A 57 -6.43 -19.11 5.80
CA THR A 57 -5.33 -18.73 4.92
C THR A 57 -5.61 -17.39 4.28
N TRP A 58 -4.54 -16.67 3.96
CA TRP A 58 -4.60 -15.50 3.09
C TRP A 58 -3.55 -15.62 2.00
N ASP A 59 -3.99 -15.65 0.76
CA ASP A 59 -3.15 -15.70 -0.43
C ASP A 59 -3.00 -14.30 -1.01
N PHE A 60 -1.75 -13.85 -1.14
CA PHE A 60 -1.42 -12.52 -1.64
C PHE A 60 -1.11 -12.59 -3.14
N VAL A 61 -1.90 -11.87 -3.92
CA VAL A 61 -1.77 -11.79 -5.38
C VAL A 61 -1.17 -10.44 -5.75
N TYR A 62 -0.20 -10.45 -6.66
CA TYR A 62 0.51 -9.26 -7.11
C TYR A 62 0.43 -9.10 -8.62
N ASN A 63 0.41 -7.85 -9.06
CA ASN A 63 0.51 -7.53 -10.47
C ASN A 63 1.96 -7.69 -10.99
N LYS A 64 2.18 -7.51 -12.30
CA LYS A 64 3.51 -7.59 -12.93
C LYS A 64 4.55 -6.57 -12.43
N TYR A 65 4.14 -5.57 -11.65
CA TYR A 65 4.99 -4.56 -11.03
C TYR A 65 5.29 -4.85 -9.56
N GLN A 66 4.84 -6.00 -9.04
CA GLN A 66 4.98 -6.41 -7.64
C GLN A 66 4.15 -5.55 -6.67
N ASP A 67 3.15 -4.82 -7.15
CA ASP A 67 2.17 -4.18 -6.27
C ASP A 67 1.05 -5.19 -5.93
N PRO A 68 0.54 -5.21 -4.69
CA PRO A 68 -0.54 -6.13 -4.30
C PRO A 68 -1.80 -5.82 -5.10
N GLU A 69 -2.45 -6.83 -5.65
CA GLU A 69 -3.70 -6.72 -6.42
C GLU A 69 -4.88 -7.29 -5.63
N ALA A 70 -4.65 -8.37 -4.88
CA ALA A 70 -5.64 -8.92 -3.97
C ALA A 70 -5.00 -9.65 -2.77
N ILE A 71 -5.77 -9.79 -1.70
CA ILE A 71 -5.54 -10.74 -0.61
C ILE A 71 -6.81 -11.58 -0.49
N ILE A 72 -6.69 -12.87 -0.80
CA ILE A 72 -7.82 -13.79 -0.84
C ILE A 72 -7.79 -14.68 0.38
N THR A 73 -8.88 -14.70 1.15
CA THR A 73 -9.05 -15.61 2.28
C THR A 73 -9.82 -16.85 1.85
N ASN A 74 -9.49 -18.01 2.42
CA ASN A 74 -10.31 -19.23 2.23
C ASN A 74 -11.62 -19.22 3.03
N VAL A 75 -11.75 -18.29 3.99
CA VAL A 75 -12.93 -18.13 4.84
C VAL A 75 -13.33 -16.65 4.85
N VAL A 76 -14.29 -16.27 4.01
CA VAL A 76 -14.83 -14.91 3.94
C VAL A 76 -15.92 -14.71 4.99
N THR A 77 -15.69 -13.81 5.94
CA THR A 77 -16.65 -13.44 7.00
C THR A 77 -16.59 -11.94 7.29
N ASP A 78 -17.51 -11.45 8.12
CA ASP A 78 -17.39 -10.14 8.75
C ASP A 78 -16.04 -10.03 9.48
N GLY A 79 -15.36 -8.89 9.30
CA GLY A 79 -14.00 -8.66 9.78
C GLY A 79 -12.90 -9.40 9.01
N ASN A 80 -13.23 -10.35 8.14
CA ASN A 80 -12.28 -11.07 7.29
C ASN A 80 -12.76 -11.24 5.82
N PRO A 81 -13.06 -10.14 5.11
CA PRO A 81 -13.36 -10.18 3.68
C PRO A 81 -12.09 -10.29 2.82
N ASN A 82 -12.29 -10.64 1.54
CA ASN A 82 -11.24 -10.53 0.53
C ASN A 82 -10.84 -9.05 0.35
N GLN A 83 -9.57 -8.77 0.11
CA GLN A 83 -9.08 -7.41 -0.09
C GLN A 83 -8.65 -7.22 -1.54
N TYR A 84 -9.00 -6.09 -2.16
CA TYR A 84 -8.68 -5.76 -3.55
C TYR A 84 -8.07 -4.37 -3.64
N PHE A 85 -7.05 -4.25 -4.48
CA PHE A 85 -6.26 -3.04 -4.68
C PHE A 85 -6.28 -2.69 -6.16
N LEU A 86 -6.94 -1.59 -6.52
CA LEU A 86 -7.09 -1.20 -7.91
C LEU A 86 -6.18 -0.02 -8.23
N TYR A 87 -5.55 -0.08 -9.39
CA TYR A 87 -4.55 0.88 -9.83
C TYR A 87 -4.98 1.60 -11.10
N ASP A 88 -4.58 2.86 -11.23
CA ASP A 88 -4.69 3.57 -12.50
C ASP A 88 -3.52 3.25 -13.45
N TRP A 89 -3.55 3.83 -14.65
CA TRP A 89 -2.51 3.67 -15.67
C TRP A 89 -1.14 4.23 -15.24
N GLN A 90 -1.09 5.10 -14.21
CA GLN A 90 0.14 5.60 -13.59
C GLN A 90 0.64 4.67 -12.47
N LYS A 91 -0.01 3.51 -12.29
CA LYS A 91 0.28 2.52 -11.25
C LYS A 91 0.08 3.06 -9.84
N ARG A 92 -0.92 3.91 -9.66
CA ARG A 92 -1.27 4.47 -8.35
C ARG A 92 -2.48 3.74 -7.83
N MET A 93 -2.44 3.27 -6.59
CA MET A 93 -3.63 2.67 -5.96
C MET A 93 -4.72 3.74 -5.84
N VAL A 94 -5.78 3.60 -6.62
CA VAL A 94 -6.92 4.52 -6.65
C VAL A 94 -8.11 4.01 -5.84
N GLN A 95 -8.18 2.71 -5.60
CA GLN A 95 -9.21 2.12 -4.74
C GLN A 95 -8.64 0.99 -3.88
N TYR A 96 -9.22 0.83 -2.69
CA TYR A 96 -9.03 -0.31 -1.80
C TYR A 96 -10.40 -0.80 -1.34
N ILE A 97 -10.67 -2.10 -1.50
CA ILE A 97 -11.98 -2.69 -1.27
C ILE A 97 -11.82 -3.95 -0.45
N ARG A 98 -12.56 -4.04 0.67
CA ARG A 98 -12.73 -5.24 1.49
C ARG A 98 -14.09 -5.83 1.15
N MET A 99 -14.13 -6.85 0.30
CA MET A 99 -15.33 -7.38 -0.37
C MET A 99 -15.75 -8.76 0.16
N PHE A 100 -17.05 -8.94 0.38
CA PHE A 100 -17.65 -10.25 0.66
C PHE A 100 -17.83 -11.06 -0.64
N GLU A 101 -18.07 -12.37 -0.55
CA GLU A 101 -18.29 -13.21 -1.73
C GLU A 101 -19.69 -13.02 -2.35
N PHE A 102 -20.66 -12.53 -1.57
CA PHE A 102 -22.06 -12.47 -1.98
C PHE A 102 -22.48 -11.06 -2.38
N GLU A 103 -23.26 -10.97 -3.47
CA GLU A 103 -24.06 -9.81 -3.88
C GLU A 103 -23.30 -8.48 -4.07
N ASN A 104 -22.01 -8.54 -4.40
CA ASN A 104 -21.13 -7.36 -4.48
C ASN A 104 -21.10 -6.56 -3.17
N GLY A 105 -21.33 -7.22 -2.04
CA GLY A 105 -21.25 -6.61 -0.72
C GLY A 105 -19.81 -6.26 -0.35
N PHE A 106 -19.62 -5.15 0.37
CA PHE A 106 -18.31 -4.78 0.90
C PHE A 106 -18.41 -4.37 2.36
N GLU A 107 -17.34 -4.65 3.12
CA GLU A 107 -17.13 -4.14 4.46
C GLU A 107 -16.53 -2.73 4.41
N THR A 108 -15.50 -2.53 3.59
CA THR A 108 -14.83 -1.24 3.39
C THR A 108 -14.63 -0.96 1.91
N PHE A 109 -14.93 0.25 1.47
CA PHE A 109 -14.60 0.74 0.12
C PHE A 109 -13.93 2.10 0.25
N ARG A 110 -12.73 2.29 -0.31
CA ARG A 110 -11.97 3.55 -0.26
C ARG A 110 -11.61 4.01 -1.66
N GLU A 111 -11.79 5.30 -1.93
CA GLU A 111 -11.36 5.99 -3.15
C GLU A 111 -10.28 7.03 -2.81
N PHE A 112 -9.12 6.91 -3.43
CA PHE A 112 -7.94 7.74 -3.12
C PHE A 112 -7.79 8.91 -4.09
N VAL A 113 -7.39 10.06 -3.55
CA VAL A 113 -7.13 11.29 -4.30
C VAL A 113 -5.67 11.69 -4.11
N TYR A 114 -4.99 11.88 -5.23
CA TYR A 114 -3.56 12.21 -5.27
C TYR A 114 -3.32 13.71 -5.41
N ASP A 115 -2.21 14.18 -4.84
CA ASP A 115 -1.70 15.52 -5.07
C ASP A 115 -1.19 15.63 -6.52
N PRO A 116 -1.79 16.45 -7.39
CA PRO A 116 -1.36 16.57 -8.77
C PRO A 116 -0.04 17.34 -8.93
N ILE A 117 0.40 18.06 -7.89
CA ILE A 117 1.54 18.98 -7.94
C ILE A 117 2.75 18.42 -7.16
N LYS A 118 2.52 17.78 -5.99
CA LYS A 118 3.60 17.32 -5.12
C LYS A 118 3.68 15.79 -5.04
N ARG A 119 4.75 15.22 -5.61
CA ARG A 119 5.27 13.87 -5.34
C ARG A 119 4.31 12.70 -5.56
N ASN A 120 3.16 12.92 -6.20
CA ASN A 120 2.21 11.85 -6.54
C ASN A 120 1.79 11.02 -5.31
N ARG A 121 1.48 11.70 -4.21
CA ARG A 121 1.07 11.09 -2.93
C ARG A 121 -0.43 11.22 -2.68
N ILE A 122 -1.01 10.29 -1.92
CA ILE A 122 -2.43 10.33 -1.54
C ILE A 122 -2.65 11.44 -0.50
N ILE A 123 -3.43 12.45 -0.81
CA ILE A 123 -3.70 13.56 0.14
C ILE A 123 -5.06 13.44 0.81
N ARG A 124 -5.94 12.60 0.26
CA ARG A 124 -7.30 12.43 0.73
C ARG A 124 -7.86 11.09 0.28
N ASP A 125 -8.80 10.55 1.06
CA ASP A 125 -9.69 9.49 0.59
C ASP A 125 -11.16 9.76 0.93
N THR A 126 -12.05 9.07 0.22
CA THR A 126 -13.43 8.88 0.64
C THR A 126 -13.65 7.41 0.94
N GLY A 127 -14.03 7.09 2.17
CA GLY A 127 -14.34 5.75 2.64
C GLY A 127 -15.84 5.53 2.79
N TYR A 128 -16.27 4.29 2.58
CA TYR A 128 -17.62 3.81 2.81
C TYR A 128 -17.56 2.51 3.61
N SER A 129 -18.51 2.30 4.52
CA SER A 129 -18.58 1.10 5.36
C SER A 129 -19.89 0.35 5.13
N PHE A 130 -19.83 -0.98 5.04
CA PHE A 130 -20.96 -1.90 4.88
C PHE A 130 -21.97 -1.46 3.82
N GLY A 131 -21.75 -1.83 2.55
CA GLY A 131 -22.65 -1.49 1.46
C GLY A 131 -22.52 -2.45 0.27
N ARG A 132 -22.95 -2.01 -0.90
CA ARG A 132 -22.89 -2.79 -2.15
C ARG A 132 -22.22 -2.01 -3.26
N ILE A 133 -21.62 -2.72 -4.21
CA ILE A 133 -21.03 -2.11 -5.41
C ILE A 133 -21.99 -2.28 -6.58
N VAL A 134 -22.44 -1.16 -7.17
CA VAL A 134 -23.23 -1.13 -8.40
C VAL A 134 -22.51 -0.24 -9.40
N ASN A 135 -22.22 -0.76 -10.60
CA ASN A 135 -21.46 -0.06 -11.64
C ASN A 135 -20.12 0.52 -11.15
N GLY A 136 -19.40 -0.24 -10.32
CA GLY A 136 -18.11 0.15 -9.75
C GLY A 136 -18.17 1.27 -8.70
N ARG A 137 -19.36 1.60 -8.19
CA ARG A 137 -19.57 2.62 -7.16
C ARG A 137 -20.25 2.05 -5.92
N PRO A 138 -19.89 2.53 -4.72
CA PRO A 138 -20.56 2.14 -3.49
C PRO A 138 -21.96 2.74 -3.42
N VAL A 139 -22.95 1.91 -3.12
CA VAL A 139 -24.36 2.24 -2.87
C VAL A 139 -24.82 1.55 -1.58
N GLU A 140 -25.96 1.96 -1.03
CA GLU A 140 -26.59 1.31 0.12
C GLU A 140 -25.64 1.11 1.33
N TYR A 141 -24.76 2.08 1.58
CA TYR A 141 -23.75 2.01 2.64
C TYR A 141 -24.26 2.58 3.98
N THR A 142 -23.69 2.11 5.08
CA THR A 142 -24.04 2.57 6.44
C THR A 142 -23.31 3.84 6.89
N GLN A 143 -22.13 4.10 6.33
CA GLN A 143 -21.30 5.24 6.71
C GLN A 143 -20.51 5.78 5.51
N LYS A 144 -20.30 7.09 5.48
CA LYS A 144 -19.38 7.77 4.56
C LYS A 144 -18.41 8.67 5.29
N LEU A 145 -17.11 8.48 5.02
CA LEU A 145 -16.03 9.15 5.73
C LEU A 145 -15.08 9.86 4.75
N LEU A 146 -14.69 11.09 5.07
CA LEU A 146 -13.65 11.82 4.34
C LEU A 146 -12.38 11.90 5.19
N ARG A 147 -11.27 11.34 4.71
CA ARG A 147 -9.97 11.42 5.40
C ARG A 147 -9.00 12.30 4.64
N ARG A 148 -8.20 13.10 5.35
CA ARG A 148 -7.08 13.90 4.79
C ARG A 148 -5.77 13.50 5.45
N TYR A 149 -4.67 13.59 4.72
CA TYR A 149 -3.35 13.13 5.16
C TYR A 149 -2.31 14.25 5.13
N TRP A 150 -1.43 14.25 6.13
CA TRP A 150 -0.25 15.09 6.19
C TRP A 150 0.99 14.24 6.38
N TYR A 151 2.08 14.72 5.82
CA TYR A 151 3.32 13.98 5.67
C TYR A 151 4.50 14.77 6.25
N ASP A 152 5.50 14.05 6.75
CA ASP A 152 6.80 14.64 7.07
C ASP A 152 7.70 14.79 5.83
N SER A 153 8.95 15.21 6.04
CA SER A 153 9.95 15.34 4.98
C SER A 153 10.37 14.00 4.35
N LEU A 154 10.10 12.88 5.03
CA LEU A 154 10.41 11.53 4.56
C LEU A 154 9.21 10.85 3.86
N ASP A 155 8.14 11.60 3.60
CA ASP A 155 6.89 11.12 3.01
C ASP A 155 6.18 10.02 3.83
N ARG A 156 6.34 10.04 5.16
CA ARG A 156 5.55 9.22 6.09
C ARG A 156 4.31 9.99 6.53
N VAL A 157 3.17 9.31 6.70
CA VAL A 157 1.95 9.95 7.23
C VAL A 157 2.18 10.26 8.71
N ILE A 158 2.09 11.54 9.08
CA ILE A 158 2.24 12.00 10.47
C ILE A 158 0.92 12.48 11.09
N GLN A 159 -0.10 12.67 10.26
CA GLN A 159 -1.43 13.03 10.72
C GLN A 159 -2.47 12.56 9.72
N GLU A 160 -3.61 12.13 10.23
CA GLU A 160 -4.84 12.03 9.45
C GLU A 160 -6.02 12.66 10.18
N ARG A 161 -6.94 13.24 9.40
CA ARG A 161 -8.16 13.86 9.93
C ARG A 161 -9.37 13.26 9.26
N TRP A 162 -10.25 12.72 10.08
CA TRP A 162 -11.48 12.05 9.71
C TRP A 162 -12.62 13.06 9.83
N ASN A 163 -13.47 13.14 8.81
CA ASN A 163 -14.71 13.91 8.85
C ASN A 163 -15.82 12.97 8.42
N LEU A 164 -16.64 12.55 9.38
CA LEU A 164 -17.80 11.71 9.09
C LEU A 164 -18.81 12.60 8.34
N LEU A 165 -19.26 12.15 7.17
CA LEU A 165 -20.17 12.93 6.31
C LEU A 165 -21.63 12.57 6.58
N GLU A 166 -21.93 12.32 7.86
CA GLU A 166 -23.27 12.00 8.35
C GLU A 166 -23.83 13.25 9.06
N PRO A 167 -25.04 13.73 8.72
CA PRO A 167 -25.62 14.94 9.31
C PRO A 167 -25.63 14.96 10.84
N GLN A 168 -25.78 13.79 11.45
CA GLN A 168 -25.90 13.59 12.89
C GLN A 168 -24.55 13.58 13.64
N TYR A 169 -23.42 13.53 12.95
CA TYR A 169 -22.09 13.44 13.57
C TYR A 169 -21.06 14.36 12.88
N PRO A 170 -21.13 15.69 13.10
CA PRO A 170 -20.23 16.65 12.45
C PRO A 170 -18.80 16.63 13.00
N ASP A 171 -18.53 15.81 14.02
CA ASP A 171 -17.25 15.79 14.69
C ASP A 171 -16.15 15.25 13.78
N SER A 172 -15.01 15.94 13.82
CA SER A 172 -13.81 15.49 13.15
C SER A 172 -12.84 14.88 14.15
N MET A 173 -12.37 13.67 13.89
CA MET A 173 -11.29 13.05 14.67
C MET A 173 -9.95 13.33 14.01
N THR A 174 -8.92 13.57 14.81
CA THR A 174 -7.55 13.75 14.31
C THR A 174 -6.65 12.73 14.97
N PHE A 175 -5.92 12.00 14.16
CA PHE A 175 -4.92 11.02 14.59
C PHE A 175 -3.55 11.54 14.20
N THR A 176 -2.58 11.41 15.10
CA THR A 176 -1.20 11.84 14.88
C THR A 176 -0.26 10.66 15.06
N TYR A 177 0.73 10.55 14.18
CA TYR A 177 1.72 9.49 14.16
C TYR A 177 3.10 10.13 14.32
N GLN A 178 3.87 9.64 15.28
CA GLN A 178 5.22 10.13 15.55
C GLN A 178 6.21 8.99 15.38
N TYR A 179 7.38 9.27 14.84
CA TYR A 179 8.41 8.26 14.62
C TYR A 179 9.67 8.61 15.42
N ASP A 180 10.32 7.60 15.97
CA ASP A 180 11.57 7.75 16.71
C ASP A 180 12.76 7.99 15.77
N GLN A 181 13.95 8.16 16.37
CA GLN A 181 15.19 8.37 15.61
C GLN A 181 15.64 7.15 14.80
N ARG A 182 15.16 5.95 15.13
CA ARG A 182 15.39 4.71 14.37
C ARG A 182 14.40 4.56 13.21
N GLY A 183 13.41 5.45 13.10
CA GLY A 183 12.38 5.43 12.08
C GLY A 183 11.17 4.56 12.43
N ASN A 184 11.00 4.15 13.68
CA ASN A 184 9.88 3.33 14.14
C ASN A 184 8.73 4.18 14.68
N LEU A 185 7.49 3.76 14.46
CA LEU A 185 6.31 4.44 14.96
C LEU A 185 6.27 4.37 16.50
N ILE A 186 6.18 5.52 17.17
CA ILE A 186 6.12 5.58 18.62
C ILE A 186 4.73 5.12 19.09
N ARG A 187 4.69 3.98 19.79
CA ARG A 187 3.49 3.39 20.38
C ARG A 187 3.77 3.06 21.86
N ASN A 188 2.78 3.27 22.72
CA ASN A 188 2.94 3.00 24.15
C ASN A 188 3.11 1.49 24.42
N GLY A 189 4.19 1.11 25.10
CA GLY A 189 4.48 -0.28 25.48
C GLY A 189 4.95 -1.19 24.34
N VAL A 190 5.39 -0.62 23.21
CA VAL A 190 5.88 -1.38 22.05
C VAL A 190 7.40 -1.39 22.04
N GLU A 191 7.98 -2.58 21.92
CA GLU A 191 9.43 -2.78 21.80
C GLU A 191 9.80 -3.30 20.42
N TYR A 192 10.45 -2.46 19.63
CA TYR A 192 10.88 -2.81 18.29
C TYR A 192 12.11 -3.73 18.29
N ASP A 193 12.08 -4.76 17.43
CA ASP A 193 13.24 -5.60 17.15
C ASP A 193 14.29 -4.88 16.25
N ASP A 194 15.23 -5.65 15.69
CA ASP A 194 16.24 -5.16 14.73
C ASP A 194 16.02 -5.70 13.31
N LYS A 195 14.86 -6.32 13.03
CA LYS A 195 14.55 -6.98 11.76
C LYS A 195 13.63 -6.12 10.92
N VAL A 196 13.34 -6.51 9.67
CA VAL A 196 12.58 -5.68 8.74
C VAL A 196 11.10 -5.78 9.07
N ASN A 197 10.42 -4.64 9.22
CA ASN A 197 8.97 -4.60 9.44
C ASN A 197 8.20 -5.23 8.26
N ILE A 198 7.24 -6.11 8.53
CA ILE A 198 6.39 -6.73 7.49
C ILE A 198 5.67 -5.72 6.59
N HIS A 199 5.26 -4.55 7.10
CA HIS A 199 4.63 -3.49 6.30
C HIS A 199 5.56 -2.98 5.20
N ARG A 200 6.88 -3.11 5.36
CA ARG A 200 7.85 -2.76 4.33
C ARG A 200 7.84 -3.73 3.15
N ALA A 201 7.01 -4.76 3.14
CA ALA A 201 6.76 -5.60 1.96
C ALA A 201 6.01 -4.85 0.84
N SER A 202 5.29 -3.76 1.14
CA SER A 202 4.69 -2.89 0.13
C SER A 202 4.42 -1.48 0.66
N ARG A 203 4.61 -0.46 -0.18
CA ARG A 203 4.18 0.92 0.17
C ARG A 203 2.67 1.04 0.38
N VAL A 204 1.89 0.18 -0.27
CA VAL A 204 0.44 0.12 -0.05
C VAL A 204 0.15 -0.30 1.38
N PHE A 205 0.90 -1.26 1.92
CA PHE A 205 0.71 -1.74 3.28
C PHE A 205 1.09 -0.69 4.31
N MET A 206 2.27 -0.07 4.16
CA MET A 206 2.69 1.05 5.02
C MET A 206 1.68 2.18 5.01
N PHE A 207 1.11 2.50 3.83
CA PHE A 207 0.08 3.51 3.74
C PHE A 207 -1.17 3.07 4.50
N LEU A 208 -1.78 1.92 4.18
CA LEU A 208 -3.09 1.54 4.74
C LEU A 208 -3.09 1.50 6.27
N ASP A 209 -2.02 0.97 6.90
CA ASP A 209 -1.90 0.84 8.37
C ASP A 209 -1.21 2.03 9.05
N ARG A 210 -0.76 3.03 8.26
CA ARG A 210 0.03 4.18 8.74
C ARG A 210 1.33 3.77 9.45
N ASP A 211 1.82 2.59 9.17
CA ASP A 211 3.01 2.04 9.79
C ASP A 211 4.19 2.05 8.81
N TYR A 212 5.06 3.05 8.98
CA TYR A 212 6.28 3.23 8.20
C TYR A 212 7.52 2.79 8.99
N SER A 213 7.33 1.99 10.05
CA SER A 213 8.42 1.57 10.92
C SER A 213 9.50 0.80 10.14
N VAL A 214 10.76 1.00 10.54
CA VAL A 214 11.88 0.25 9.96
C VAL A 214 11.88 -1.18 10.51
N ASN A 215 11.57 -1.34 11.80
CA ASN A 215 11.63 -2.58 12.54
C ASN A 215 10.26 -3.18 12.85
N ASN A 216 10.21 -4.49 13.12
CA ASN A 216 8.96 -5.11 13.58
C ASN A 216 8.67 -4.61 15.00
N PRO A 217 7.41 -4.30 15.32
CA PRO A 217 7.03 -3.94 16.67
C PRO A 217 6.98 -5.17 17.61
N PHE A 218 7.13 -6.37 17.04
CA PHE A 218 7.15 -7.67 17.73
C PHE A 218 8.45 -8.44 17.41
N ARG A 219 8.68 -9.55 18.14
CA ARG A 219 9.74 -10.53 17.81
C ARG A 219 9.14 -11.77 17.17
N SER A 220 9.69 -12.19 16.04
CA SER A 220 9.31 -13.41 15.34
C SER A 220 10.19 -14.58 15.78
N ARG A 221 9.64 -15.80 15.81
CA ARG A 221 10.44 -17.02 16.08
C ARG A 221 11.45 -17.32 14.98
N ALA A 222 11.17 -16.88 13.77
CA ALA A 222 11.97 -17.18 12.60
C ALA A 222 11.92 -16.02 11.62
N TYR A 223 13.03 -15.75 10.96
CA TYR A 223 13.11 -14.74 9.92
C TYR A 223 13.67 -15.35 8.64
N THR A 224 13.33 -14.76 7.50
CA THR A 224 14.03 -15.04 6.24
C THR A 224 15.47 -14.54 6.31
N GLN A 225 16.32 -14.92 5.35
CA GLN A 225 17.68 -14.39 5.25
C GLN A 225 17.71 -12.85 5.10
N LYS A 226 16.64 -12.25 4.57
CA LYS A 226 16.47 -10.80 4.44
C LYS A 226 15.88 -10.13 5.69
N GLY A 227 15.64 -10.89 6.77
CA GLY A 227 15.11 -10.35 8.02
C GLY A 227 13.60 -10.11 8.03
N MET A 228 12.83 -10.74 7.13
CA MET A 228 11.36 -10.67 7.16
C MET A 228 10.80 -11.73 8.12
N PRO A 229 9.76 -11.42 8.91
CA PRO A 229 9.22 -12.36 9.90
C PRO A 229 8.51 -13.54 9.22
N LYS A 230 8.79 -14.77 9.66
CA LYS A 230 8.15 -16.00 9.15
C LYS A 230 7.09 -16.55 10.09
N HIS A 231 7.12 -16.17 11.37
CA HIS A 231 6.20 -16.68 12.37
C HIS A 231 5.90 -15.64 13.45
N MET A 232 4.64 -15.28 13.59
CA MET A 232 4.16 -14.32 14.58
C MET A 232 3.78 -15.06 15.85
N GLU A 233 4.41 -14.76 16.99
CA GLU A 233 4.00 -15.40 18.25
C GLU A 233 2.70 -14.79 18.79
N THR A 234 1.90 -15.61 19.47
CA THR A 234 0.82 -15.13 20.32
C THR A 234 1.37 -14.25 21.44
N GLY A 235 1.04 -12.96 21.41
CA GLY A 235 1.44 -11.99 22.41
C GLY A 235 0.30 -11.11 22.88
N LEU A 236 0.39 -10.57 24.10
CA LEU A 236 -0.58 -9.64 24.69
C LEU A 236 -0.48 -8.21 24.12
N HIS A 237 0.32 -7.98 23.08
CA HIS A 237 0.57 -6.64 22.55
C HIS A 237 -0.40 -6.32 21.40
N ASN A 238 -0.81 -5.05 21.31
CA ASN A 238 -1.82 -4.54 20.38
C ASN A 238 -1.40 -4.52 18.89
N GLU A 239 -0.34 -5.23 18.52
CA GLU A 239 0.25 -5.23 17.17
C GLU A 239 -0.14 -6.46 16.36
N ARG A 240 -1.25 -7.09 16.75
CA ARG A 240 -1.76 -8.30 16.13
C ARG A 240 -2.25 -8.08 14.70
N TYR A 241 -2.40 -6.84 14.24
CA TYR A 241 -3.03 -6.57 12.97
C TYR A 241 -2.03 -6.17 11.90
N PHE A 242 -2.21 -6.74 10.71
CA PHE A 242 -1.59 -6.33 9.46
C PHE A 242 -2.67 -6.26 8.39
N LEU A 243 -3.00 -5.05 7.90
CA LEU A 243 -4.11 -4.81 6.99
C LEU A 243 -5.45 -5.32 7.51
N ASP A 244 -5.72 -5.06 8.79
CA ASP A 244 -6.86 -5.61 9.55
C ASP A 244 -6.88 -7.15 9.69
N LEU A 245 -5.85 -7.86 9.22
CA LEU A 245 -5.71 -9.31 9.41
C LEU A 245 -5.12 -9.60 10.78
N ASP A 246 -5.78 -10.46 11.56
CA ASP A 246 -5.24 -10.95 12.82
C ASP A 246 -4.08 -11.93 12.55
N LEU A 247 -2.90 -11.53 13.01
CA LEU A 247 -1.63 -12.25 12.90
C LEU A 247 -1.32 -13.11 14.14
N ASP A 248 -2.26 -13.27 15.08
CA ASP A 248 -2.05 -14.11 16.27
C ASP A 248 -1.62 -15.53 15.87
N ASP A 249 -0.40 -15.96 16.19
CA ASP A 249 0.11 -17.29 15.82
C ASP A 249 0.04 -17.59 14.31
N ALA A 250 0.48 -16.64 13.47
CA ALA A 250 0.48 -16.79 12.01
C ALA A 250 1.85 -17.22 11.46
N ASN A 251 1.85 -18.15 10.50
CA ASN A 251 3.00 -18.43 9.63
C ASN A 251 2.91 -17.59 8.35
N ILE A 252 4.05 -17.06 7.91
CA ILE A 252 4.15 -16.19 6.74
C ILE A 252 5.19 -16.77 5.79
N THR A 253 4.86 -16.89 4.50
CA THR A 253 5.77 -17.36 3.46
C THR A 253 6.13 -16.24 2.47
N TYR A 254 7.32 -16.38 1.88
CA TYR A 254 7.92 -15.45 0.91
C TYR A 254 8.50 -16.23 -0.28
N PRO A 255 8.70 -15.60 -1.45
CA PRO A 255 9.13 -16.29 -2.68
C PRO A 255 10.47 -17.03 -2.56
N SER A 256 11.35 -16.54 -1.68
CA SER A 256 12.71 -17.09 -1.49
C SER A 256 12.79 -18.28 -0.55
N ASP A 257 11.68 -18.67 0.10
CA ASP A 257 11.71 -19.65 1.18
C ASP A 257 11.58 -21.10 0.70
N GLY A 258 11.37 -21.32 -0.60
CA GLY A 258 10.94 -22.62 -1.12
C GLY A 258 9.50 -22.93 -0.70
N PRO A 259 8.90 -24.03 -1.20
CA PRO A 259 7.57 -24.43 -0.76
C PRO A 259 7.58 -24.69 0.76
N PRO A 260 6.51 -24.33 1.50
CA PRO A 260 6.42 -24.60 2.93
C PRO A 260 6.64 -26.10 3.19
N VAL A 261 7.57 -26.41 4.10
CA VAL A 261 7.77 -27.78 4.58
C VAL A 261 6.52 -28.14 5.38
N PRO A 262 5.80 -29.23 5.05
CA PRO A 262 4.66 -29.68 5.84
C PRO A 262 5.11 -29.87 7.29
N LEU A 263 4.38 -29.27 8.24
CA LEU A 263 4.60 -29.56 9.65
C LEU A 263 4.28 -31.05 9.90
N PRO A 264 5.10 -31.76 10.70
CA PRO A 264 4.88 -33.17 11.01
C PRO A 264 3.59 -33.40 11.81
#